data_AF-A0A9D6SPP0-F1
#
_entry.id   AF-A0A9D6SPP0-F1
#
_cell.length_a   1.000
_cell.length_b   1.000
_cell.length_c   1.000
_cell.angle_alpha   90.00
_cell.angle_beta   90.00
_cell.angle_gamma   90.00
#
_symmetry.space_group_name_H-M   'P 1'
#
loop_
_entity.id
_entity.type
_entity.pdbx_description
1 polymer ?
#
loop_
_entity_poly.entity_id
_entity_poly.type
_entity_poly.pdbx_seq_one_letter_code
_entity_poly.pdbx_strand_id
1 'polypeptide(L)' 'MPTLLMFGDDDGPAIAPTLFMRAQMPRAGLAVFPWSGHNLNIEEPVAFNRALDDFFHASEQGRWGYEVPSTK' A
#
# COMPACT_ATOMS: atom_id res chain seq x y z
N MET A 1 -4.53 -12.98 -2.25
CA MET A 1 -4.73 -12.12 -3.43
C MET A 1 -3.72 -10.98 -3.34
N PRO A 2 -3.21 -10.40 -4.44
CA PRO A 2 -2.47 -9.14 -4.37
C PRO A 2 -3.34 -8.05 -3.75
N THR A 3 -2.78 -7.27 -2.83
CA THR A 3 -3.49 -6.15 -2.22
C THR A 3 -2.51 -5.02 -1.93
N LEU A 4 -2.91 -3.79 -2.23
CA LEU A 4 -2.20 -2.59 -1.79
C LEU A 4 -3.08 -1.89 -0.75
N LEU A 5 -2.49 -1.62 0.42
CA LEU A 5 -3.08 -0.80 1.46
C LEU A 5 -2.42 0.58 1.43
N MET A 6 -3.20 1.64 1.46
CA MET A 6 -2.72 3.02 1.39
C MET A 6 -3.44 3.85 2.45
N PHE A 7 -2.70 4.63 3.23
CA PHE A 7 -3.27 5.63 4.13
C PHE A 7 -2.29 6.80 4.33
N GLY A 8 -2.80 7.96 4.70
CA GLY A 8 -2.00 9.12 5.06
C GLY A 8 -1.59 9.09 6.53
N ASP A 9 -0.40 9.56 6.87
CA ASP A 9 0.09 9.56 8.25
C ASP A 9 -0.76 10.38 9.24
N ASP A 10 -1.47 11.40 8.75
CA ASP A 10 -2.43 12.19 9.52
C ASP A 10 -3.86 11.58 9.54
N ASP A 11 -4.12 10.49 8.81
CA ASP A 11 -5.38 9.72 8.90
C ASP A 11 -5.38 8.76 10.10
N GLY A 12 -5.41 9.35 11.30
CA GLY A 12 -5.39 8.62 12.58
C GLY A 12 -6.34 7.42 12.66
N PRO A 13 -7.63 7.56 12.27
CA PRO A 13 -8.58 6.44 12.26
C PRO A 13 -8.18 5.26 11.35
N ALA A 14 -7.44 5.50 10.25
CA ALA A 14 -7.04 4.46 9.32
C ALA A 14 -5.79 3.67 9.75
N ILE A 15 -4.95 4.22 10.64
CA ILE A 15 -3.64 3.63 10.99
C ILE A 15 -3.80 2.22 11.57
N ALA A 16 -4.47 2.08 12.72
CA ALA A 16 -4.56 0.80 13.43
C ALA A 16 -5.28 -0.29 12.61
N PRO A 17 -6.43 -0.01 11.98
CA PRO A 17 -7.11 -0.98 11.13
C PRO A 17 -6.25 -1.44 9.95
N THR A 18 -5.56 -0.50 9.28
CA THR A 18 -4.75 -0.84 8.10
C THR A 18 -3.54 -1.69 8.47
N LEU A 19 -2.88 -1.39 9.58
CA LEU A 19 -1.79 -2.21 10.10
C LEU A 19 -2.26 -3.61 10.51
N PHE A 20 -3.44 -3.71 11.13
CA PHE A 20 -4.06 -5.00 11.42
C PHE A 20 -4.30 -5.80 10.14
N MET A 21 -4.91 -5.19 9.11
CA MET A 21 -5.12 -5.84 7.82
C MET A 21 -3.80 -6.30 7.19
N ARG A 22 -2.76 -5.46 7.20
CA ARG A 22 -1.43 -5.83 6.68
C ARG A 22 -0.87 -7.09 7.34
N ALA A 23 -1.04 -7.22 8.65
CA ALA A 23 -0.60 -8.38 9.41
C ALA A 23 -1.40 -9.66 9.09
N GLN A 24 -2.69 -9.52 8.75
CA GLN A 24 -3.55 -10.64 8.39
C GLN A 24 -3.49 -11.03 6.91
N MET A 25 -2.86 -10.21 6.06
CA MET A 25 -2.86 -10.36 4.60
C MET A 25 -1.42 -10.60 4.10
N PRO A 26 -1.00 -11.86 3.86
CA PRO A 26 0.39 -12.19 3.52
C PRO A 26 0.93 -11.47 2.28
N ARG A 27 0.08 -11.23 1.27
CA ARG A 27 0.43 -10.54 0.02
C ARG A 27 -0.02 -9.07 -0.04
N ALA A 28 -0.32 -8.46 1.11
CA ALA A 28 -0.59 -7.03 1.16
C ALA A 28 0.72 -6.22 1.12
N GLY A 29 0.81 -5.20 0.29
CA GLY A 29 1.80 -4.13 0.43
C GLY A 29 1.21 -2.98 1.24
N LEU A 30 2.07 -2.11 1.76
CA LEU A 30 1.65 -0.93 2.51
C LEU A 30 2.36 0.32 1.98
N ALA A 31 1.59 1.35 1.64
CA ALA A 31 2.08 2.68 1.32
C ALA A 31 1.53 3.70 2.32
N VAL A 32 2.42 4.50 2.91
CA VAL A 32 2.06 5.57 3.85
C VAL A 32 2.47 6.89 3.22
N PHE A 33 1.54 7.84 3.19
CA PHE A 33 1.71 9.14 2.55
C PHE A 33 2.00 10.19 3.62
N PRO A 34 3.15 10.89 3.56
CA PRO A 34 3.51 11.86 4.58
C PRO A 34 2.67 13.13 4.45
N TRP A 35 2.33 13.76 5.58
CA TRP A 35 1.52 14.98 5.67
C TRP A 35 0.17 14.88 4.93
N SER A 36 -0.41 13.69 4.93
CA SER A 36 -1.66 13.42 4.21
C SER A 36 -2.71 12.83 5.14
N GLY A 37 -3.95 13.21 4.95
CA GLY A 37 -5.12 12.69 5.65
C GLY A 37 -5.83 11.59 4.85
N HIS A 38 -7.15 11.63 4.90
CA HIS A 38 -8.01 10.57 4.40
C HIS A 38 -8.11 10.53 2.87
N ASN A 39 -8.04 11.70 2.21
CA ASN A 39 -8.39 11.84 0.80
C ASN A 39 -7.14 11.86 -0.08
N LEU A 40 -6.33 10.80 0.01
CA LEU A 40 -5.04 10.69 -0.69
C LEU A 40 -5.09 11.01 -2.19
N ASN A 41 -6.18 10.63 -2.87
CA ASN A 41 -6.35 10.88 -4.30
C ASN A 41 -6.53 12.37 -4.64
N ILE A 42 -6.92 13.20 -3.68
CA ILE A 42 -7.07 14.65 -3.82
C ILE A 42 -5.84 15.38 -3.28
N GLU A 43 -5.32 14.93 -2.14
CA GLU A 43 -4.19 15.55 -1.44
C GLU A 43 -2.86 15.29 -2.18
N GLU A 44 -2.62 14.04 -2.59
CA GLU A 44 -1.37 13.59 -3.21
C GLU A 44 -1.65 12.82 -4.53
N PRO A 45 -2.31 13.44 -5.52
CA PRO A 45 -2.82 12.75 -6.72
C PRO A 45 -1.71 12.06 -7.52
N VAL A 46 -0.51 12.66 -7.60
CA VAL A 46 0.61 12.10 -8.36
C VAL A 46 1.15 10.84 -7.68
N ALA A 47 1.43 10.91 -6.38
CA ALA A 47 1.94 9.78 -5.62
C ALA A 47 0.90 8.67 -5.50
N PHE A 48 -0.39 9.02 -5.35
CA PHE A 48 -1.49 8.08 -5.29
C PHE A 48 -1.60 7.26 -6.59
N ASN A 49 -1.66 7.96 -7.73
CA ASN A 49 -1.74 7.30 -9.03
C ASN A 49 -0.48 6.48 -9.32
N ARG A 50 0.70 6.98 -8.94
CA ARG A 50 1.95 6.23 -9.13
C ARG A 50 1.95 4.91 -8.35
N ALA A 51 1.50 4.92 -7.11
CA ALA A 51 1.40 3.71 -6.29
C ALA A 51 0.42 2.69 -6.88
N LEU A 52 -0.70 3.15 -7.45
CA LEU A 52 -1.65 2.30 -8.17
C LEU A 52 -1.02 1.69 -9.44
N ASP A 53 -0.35 2.50 -10.26
CA ASP A 53 0.31 2.02 -11.49
C ASP A 53 1.36 0.95 -11.18
N ASP A 54 2.21 1.20 -10.19
CA ASP A 54 3.23 0.24 -9.75
C ASP A 54 2.59 -1.06 -9.22
N PHE A 55 1.49 -0.96 -8.46
CA PHE A 55 0.74 -2.12 -7.98
C PHE A 55 0.10 -2.92 -9.11
N PHE A 56 -0.56 -2.26 -10.07
CA PHE A 56 -1.21 -2.94 -11.19
C PHE A 56 -0.19 -3.65 -12.07
N HIS A 57 0.88 -2.98 -12.47
CA HIS A 57 1.94 -3.61 -13.27
C HIS A 57 2.60 -4.79 -12.56
N ALA A 58 2.90 -4.67 -11.26
CA ALA A 58 3.47 -5.78 -10.51
C ALA A 58 2.47 -6.94 -10.32
N SER A 59 1.19 -6.64 -10.16
CA SER A 59 0.14 -7.65 -9.98
C SER A 59 -0.15 -8.42 -11.27
N GLU A 60 -0.28 -7.72 -12.40
CA GLU A 60 -0.50 -8.31 -13.72
C GLU A 60 0.63 -9.25 -14.13
N GLN A 61 1.86 -8.89 -13.77
CA GLN A 61 3.05 -9.69 -14.07
C GLN A 61 3.28 -10.83 -13.06
N GLY A 62 2.40 -10.99 -12.06
CA GLY A 62 2.59 -11.97 -11.00
C GLY A 62 3.91 -11.75 -10.26
N ARG A 63 4.26 -10.50 -9.96
CA ARG A 63 5.46 -10.13 -9.18
C ARG A 63 5.12 -9.49 -7.83
N TRP A 64 3.85 -9.19 -7.58
CA TRP A 64 3.40 -8.59 -6.33
C TRP A 64 3.47 -9.56 -5.14
N GLY A 65 4.14 -9.13 -4.07
CA GLY A 65 4.21 -9.89 -2.81
C GLY A 65 4.99 -11.19 -2.90
N TYR A 66 5.88 -11.32 -3.90
CA TYR A 66 6.88 -12.37 -3.91
C TYR A 66 7.95 -12.00 -2.89
N GLU A 67 8.07 -12.80 -1.83
CA GLU A 67 9.27 -12.79 -1.02
C GLU A 67 10.42 -13.19 -1.96
N VAL A 68 11.32 -12.25 -2.26
CA VAL A 68 12.67 -12.65 -2.66
C VAL A 68 13.18 -13.49 -1.49
N PRO A 69 13.56 -14.77 -1.69
CA PRO A 69 14.12 -15.55 -0.60
C PRO A 69 15.28 -14.75 -0.02
N SER A 70 15.18 -14.39 1.26
CA SER A 70 16.32 -13.88 2.02
C SER A 70 17.38 -14.97 1.97
N THR A 71 18.37 -14.83 1.09
CA THR A 71 19.59 -15.63 1.16
C THR A 71 20.21 -15.39 2.54
N LYS A 72 20.04 -16.37 3.42
CA LYS A 72 20.89 -16.57 4.59
C LYS A 72 21.91 -17.64 4.25
#